data_AF-A0AAU0LCH6-F1
#
_entry.id   AF-A0AAU0LCH6-F1
#
_cell.length_a   1.000
_cell.length_b   1.000
_cell.length_c   1.000
_cell.angle_alpha   90.00
_cell.angle_beta   90.00
_cell.angle_gamma   90.00
#
_symmetry.space_group_name_H-M   'P 1'
#
loop_
_entity.id
_entity.type
_entity.pdbx_description
1 polymer ?
#
loop_
_entity_poly.entity_id
_entity_poly.type
_entity_poly.pdbx_seq_one_letter_code
_entity_poly.pdbx_strand_id
1 'polypeptide(L)'
;MTTIARYNALRRELLQVELDLAASKRAYLSDGINGPRGVRAVLEERRAALRLEIHDLREVVEELREAAFKAKKHQFLLALIAGCERIGRHDLVRTASAEASEWLRDQGMAQAYSAKV
;
A
#
# COMPACT_ATOMS: atom_id res chain seq x y z
N MET A 1 -14.49 4.82 9.07
CA MET A 1 -13.32 3.90 8.92
C MET A 1 -12.64 4.26 7.60
N THR A 2 -11.30 4.42 7.56
CA THR A 2 -10.58 4.76 6.32
C THR A 2 -10.55 3.57 5.35
N THR A 3 -10.36 3.79 4.05
CA THR A 3 -10.24 2.73 3.03
C THR A 3 -9.14 1.72 3.40
N ILE A 4 -8.00 2.21 3.90
CA ILE A 4 -6.89 1.37 4.37
C ILE A 4 -7.29 0.53 5.60
N ALA A 5 -8.01 1.13 6.56
CA ALA A 5 -8.49 0.39 7.73
C ALA A 5 -9.50 -0.69 7.33
N ARG A 6 -10.40 -0.40 6.37
CA ARG A 6 -11.32 -1.39 5.80
C ARG A 6 -10.58 -2.55 5.14
N TYR A 7 -9.62 -2.24 4.28
CA TYR A 7 -8.81 -3.25 3.59
C TYR A 7 -8.06 -4.16 4.57
N ASN A 8 -7.45 -3.59 5.61
CA ASN A 8 -6.76 -4.36 6.63
C ASN A 8 -7.71 -5.23 7.46
N ALA A 9 -8.90 -4.73 7.78
CA ALA A 9 -9.92 -5.50 8.49
C ALA A 9 -10.37 -6.72 7.64
N LEU A 10 -10.65 -6.52 6.36
CA LEU A 10 -11.04 -7.60 5.44
C LEU A 10 -9.94 -8.65 5.29
N ARG A 11 -8.66 -8.23 5.17
CA ARG A 11 -7.53 -9.17 5.15
C ARG A 11 -7.41 -9.98 6.42
N ARG A 12 -7.62 -9.35 7.59
CA ARG A 12 -7.61 -10.06 8.87
C ARG A 12 -8.74 -11.07 8.97
N GLU A 13 -9.93 -10.69 8.50
CA GLU A 13 -11.08 -11.60 8.44
C GLU A 13 -10.82 -12.78 7.50
N LEU A 14 -10.22 -12.55 6.32
CA LEU A 14 -9.85 -13.62 5.39
C LEU A 14 -8.89 -14.61 6.04
N LEU A 15 -7.87 -14.13 6.76
CA LEU A 15 -6.92 -14.98 7.47
C LEU A 15 -7.61 -15.82 8.56
N GLN A 16 -8.60 -15.25 9.25
CA GLN A 16 -9.38 -15.99 10.24
C GLN A 16 -10.20 -17.11 9.60
N VAL A 17 -10.89 -16.83 8.49
CA VAL A 17 -11.65 -17.84 7.75
C VAL A 17 -10.73 -18.96 7.22
N GLU A 18 -9.54 -18.61 6.71
CA GLU A 18 -8.56 -19.60 6.26
C GLU A 18 -8.02 -20.45 7.42
N LEU A 19 -7.85 -19.87 8.61
CA LEU A 19 -7.51 -20.61 9.83
C LEU A 19 -8.61 -21.59 10.24
N ASP A 20 -9.87 -21.17 10.21
CA ASP A 20 -11.01 -22.02 10.58
C ASP A 20 -11.18 -23.19 9.60
N LEU A 21 -11.02 -22.93 8.30
CA LEU A 21 -11.00 -23.97 7.26
C LEU A 21 -9.84 -24.97 7.45
N ALA A 22 -8.66 -24.47 7.82
CA ALA A 22 -7.49 -25.31 8.11
C ALA A 22 -7.72 -26.17 9.37
N ALA A 23 -8.32 -25.62 10.42
CA ALA A 23 -8.68 -26.34 11.63
C ALA A 23 -9.67 -27.47 11.33
N SER A 24 -10.71 -27.19 10.53
CA SER A 24 -11.65 -28.21 10.07
C SER A 24 -10.97 -29.32 9.26
N LYS A 25 -10.06 -28.95 8.35
CA LYS A 25 -9.28 -29.93 7.58
C LYS A 25 -8.39 -30.79 8.48
N ARG A 26 -7.74 -30.18 9.48
CA ARG A 26 -6.90 -30.89 10.44
C ARG A 26 -7.72 -31.89 11.24
N ALA A 27 -8.84 -31.48 11.84
CA ALA A 27 -9.69 -32.37 12.64
C ALA A 27 -10.17 -33.60 11.86
N TYR A 28 -10.46 -33.45 10.57
CA TYR A 28 -10.76 -34.58 9.69
C TYR A 28 -9.57 -35.52 9.50
N LEU A 29 -8.38 -34.97 9.24
CA LEU A 29 -7.18 -35.76 8.95
C LEU A 29 -6.56 -36.41 10.20
N SER A 30 -6.60 -35.77 11.36
CA SER A 30 -6.05 -36.30 12.62
C SER A 30 -7.02 -37.22 13.33
N ASP A 31 -8.27 -36.77 13.49
CA ASP A 31 -9.21 -37.38 14.43
C ASP A 31 -10.39 -38.05 13.73
N GLY A 32 -10.44 -38.01 12.38
CA GLY A 32 -11.55 -38.54 11.58
C GLY A 32 -12.85 -37.76 11.78
N ILE A 33 -12.81 -36.60 12.44
CA ILE A 33 -13.99 -35.82 12.79
C ILE A 33 -14.49 -35.08 11.55
N ASN A 34 -15.67 -35.50 11.05
CA ASN A 34 -16.36 -34.79 9.98
C ASN A 34 -17.17 -33.62 10.55
N GLY A 35 -16.70 -32.40 10.29
CA GLY A 35 -17.50 -31.19 10.52
C GLY A 35 -18.74 -31.14 9.62
N PRO A 36 -19.81 -30.42 10.01
CA PRO A 36 -20.99 -30.26 9.18
C PRO A 36 -20.64 -29.64 7.82
N ARG A 37 -21.02 -30.29 6.72
CA ARG A 37 -20.72 -29.81 5.35
C ARG A 37 -21.23 -28.39 5.10
N GLY A 38 -22.38 -28.03 5.68
CA GLY A 38 -22.95 -26.67 5.59
C GLY A 38 -22.04 -25.60 6.20
N VAL A 39 -21.40 -25.87 7.33
CA VAL A 39 -20.47 -24.93 8.00
C VAL A 39 -19.25 -24.68 7.11
N ARG A 40 -18.69 -25.74 6.52
CA ARG A 40 -17.57 -25.61 5.59
C ARG A 40 -17.95 -24.81 4.33
N ALA A 41 -19.12 -25.09 3.75
CA ALA A 41 -19.61 -24.38 2.57
C ALA A 41 -19.74 -22.86 2.84
N VAL A 42 -20.31 -22.48 3.99
CA VAL A 42 -20.42 -21.08 4.42
C VAL A 42 -19.05 -20.40 4.56
N LEU A 43 -18.06 -21.09 5.13
CA LEU A 43 -16.70 -20.56 5.25
C LEU A 43 -16.01 -20.38 3.89
N GLU A 44 -16.17 -21.33 2.95
CA GLU A 44 -15.61 -21.19 1.59
C GLU A 44 -16.30 -20.07 0.80
N GLU A 45 -17.62 -19.92 0.95
CA GLU A 45 -18.38 -18.79 0.38
C GLU A 45 -17.88 -17.45 0.95
N ARG A 46 -17.74 -17.35 2.28
CA ARG A 46 -17.23 -16.13 2.93
C ARG A 46 -15.80 -15.82 2.47
N ARG A 47 -14.94 -16.83 2.32
CA ARG A 47 -13.59 -16.68 1.78
C ARG A 47 -13.61 -16.11 0.36
N ALA A 48 -14.50 -16.60 -0.51
CA ALA A 48 -14.65 -16.08 -1.87
C ALA A 48 -15.12 -14.62 -1.87
N ALA A 49 -16.15 -14.29 -1.08
CA ALA A 49 -16.65 -12.93 -0.94
C ALA A 49 -15.57 -11.95 -0.44
N LEU A 50 -14.83 -12.33 0.60
CA LEU A 50 -13.73 -11.51 1.13
C LEU A 50 -12.63 -11.28 0.11
N ARG A 51 -12.30 -12.28 -0.72
CA ARG A 51 -11.29 -12.13 -1.79
C ARG A 51 -11.71 -11.13 -2.85
N LEU A 52 -13.00 -11.11 -3.21
CA LEU A 52 -13.55 -10.12 -4.14
C LEU A 52 -13.48 -8.72 -3.54
N GLU A 53 -13.96 -8.53 -2.31
CA GLU A 53 -13.91 -7.21 -1.66
C GLU A 53 -12.46 -6.69 -1.49
N ILE A 54 -11.52 -7.56 -1.17
CA ILE A 54 -10.09 -7.21 -1.09
C ILE A 54 -9.55 -6.83 -2.47
N HIS A 55 -9.92 -7.58 -3.52
CA HIS A 55 -9.49 -7.31 -4.88
C HIS A 55 -9.95 -5.92 -5.33
N ASP A 56 -11.22 -5.59 -5.12
CA ASP A 56 -11.81 -4.32 -5.54
C ASP A 56 -11.19 -3.12 -4.83
N LEU A 57 -10.78 -3.30 -3.56
CA LEU A 57 -10.11 -2.25 -2.80
C LEU A 57 -8.60 -2.13 -3.07
N ARG A 58 -7.99 -3.12 -3.74
CA ARG A 58 -6.53 -3.20 -3.87
C ARG A 58 -5.95 -2.00 -4.61
N GLU A 59 -6.54 -1.64 -5.74
CA GLU A 59 -6.06 -0.54 -6.58
C GLU A 59 -6.12 0.79 -5.81
N VAL A 60 -7.28 1.09 -5.21
CA VAL A 60 -7.46 2.30 -4.40
C VAL A 60 -6.48 2.37 -3.23
N VAL A 61 -6.18 1.24 -2.58
CA VAL A 61 -5.20 1.20 -1.49
C VAL A 61 -3.79 1.47 -2.00
N GLU A 62 -3.39 0.90 -3.14
CA GLU A 62 -2.08 1.17 -3.72
C GLU A 62 -1.95 2.63 -4.15
N GLU A 63 -2.97 3.22 -4.78
CA GLU A 63 -3.00 4.65 -5.10
C GLU A 63 -2.82 5.53 -3.86
N LEU A 64 -3.55 5.23 -2.77
CA LEU A 64 -3.42 5.96 -1.51
C LEU A 64 -2.02 5.82 -0.90
N ARG A 65 -1.41 4.63 -1.00
CA ARG A 65 -0.04 4.39 -0.52
C ARG A 65 0.99 5.16 -1.34
N GLU A 66 0.86 5.16 -2.66
CA GLU A 66 1.73 5.94 -3.55
C GLU A 66 1.59 7.43 -3.29
N ALA A 67 0.36 7.94 -3.17
CA ALA A 67 0.10 9.33 -2.85
C ALA A 67 0.72 9.73 -1.51
N ALA A 68 0.54 8.91 -0.47
CA ALA A 68 1.14 9.14 0.84
C ALA A 68 2.68 9.13 0.78
N PHE A 69 3.26 8.21 0.01
CA PHE A 69 4.71 8.13 -0.17
C PHE A 69 5.26 9.37 -0.90
N LYS A 70 4.62 9.79 -2.00
CA LYS A 70 4.97 11.01 -2.74
C LYS A 70 4.87 12.25 -1.85
N ALA A 71 3.78 12.38 -1.08
CA ALA A 71 3.57 13.48 -0.15
C ALA A 71 4.64 13.52 0.95
N LYS A 72 4.96 12.38 1.56
CA LYS A 72 6.02 12.29 2.58
C LYS A 72 7.39 12.68 2.01
N LYS A 73 7.75 12.19 0.82
CA LYS A 73 9.02 12.52 0.16
C LYS A 73 9.11 14.02 -0.13
N HIS A 74 8.04 14.62 -0.64
CA HIS A 74 7.97 16.05 -0.89
C HIS A 74 8.14 16.87 0.41
N GLN A 75 7.39 16.53 1.46
CA GLN A 75 7.49 17.21 2.75
C GLN A 75 8.88 17.08 3.39
N PHE A 76 9.49 15.90 3.26
CA PHE A 76 10.86 15.67 3.73
C PHE A 76 11.87 16.59 3.02
N LEU A 77 11.77 16.72 1.69
CA LEU A 77 12.64 17.60 0.91
C LEU A 77 12.46 19.07 1.30
N LEU A 78 11.22 19.54 1.47
CA LEU A 78 10.95 20.90 1.96
C LEU A 78 11.60 21.15 3.32
N ALA A 79 11.44 20.21 4.25
CA ALA A 79 12.04 20.32 5.57
C ALA A 79 13.58 20.29 5.52
N LEU A 80 14.15 19.46 4.65
CA LEU A 80 15.61 19.36 4.46
C LEU A 80 16.19 20.65 3.87
N ILE A 81 15.56 21.20 2.82
CA ILE A 81 15.95 22.47 2.20
C ILE A 81 15.93 23.57 3.25
N ALA A 82 14.81 23.74 3.97
CA ALA A 82 14.70 24.73 5.03
C ALA A 82 15.74 24.53 6.15
N GLY A 83 16.09 23.28 6.45
CA GLY A 83 17.15 22.94 7.40
C GLY A 83 18.53 23.39 6.93
N CYS A 84 18.89 23.09 5.68
CA CYS A 84 20.16 23.49 5.06
C CYS A 84 20.31 25.01 4.96
N GLU A 85 19.24 25.71 4.56
CA GLU A 85 19.23 27.16 4.49
C GLU A 85 19.42 27.80 5.86
N ARG A 86 18.77 27.26 6.90
CA ARG A 86 18.91 27.76 8.28
C ARG A 86 20.34 27.70 8.81
N ILE A 87 21.13 26.71 8.40
CA ILE A 87 22.54 26.56 8.79
C ILE A 87 23.50 27.25 7.80
N GLY A 88 22.97 28.05 6.86
CA GLY A 88 23.76 28.80 5.87
C GLY A 88 24.32 27.96 4.72
N ARG A 89 23.89 26.70 4.57
CA ARG A 89 24.35 25.78 3.51
C ARG A 89 23.50 25.86 2.24
N HIS A 90 23.30 27.08 1.75
CA HIS A 90 22.60 27.34 0.49
C HIS A 90 23.34 26.76 -0.73
N ASP A 91 24.65 26.54 -0.62
CA ASP A 91 25.48 25.87 -1.62
C ASP A 91 24.95 24.47 -1.93
N LEU A 92 24.65 23.67 -0.90
CA LEU A 92 24.17 22.30 -1.06
C LEU A 92 22.82 22.24 -1.76
N VAL A 93 21.90 23.15 -1.40
CA VAL A 93 20.57 23.24 -2.03
C VAL A 93 20.70 23.60 -3.52
N ARG A 94 21.56 24.58 -3.86
CA ARG A 94 21.79 24.98 -5.25
C ARG A 94 22.42 23.86 -6.08
N THR A 95 23.44 23.18 -5.55
CA THR A 95 24.08 22.05 -6.23
C THR A 95 23.08 20.92 -6.48
N ALA A 96 22.34 20.50 -5.47
CA ALA A 96 21.31 19.46 -5.61
C ALA A 96 20.20 19.86 -6.61
N SER A 97 19.81 21.14 -6.62
CA SER A 97 18.83 21.65 -7.59
C SER A 97 19.36 21.64 -9.03
N ALA A 98 20.65 21.95 -9.21
CA ALA A 98 21.30 21.91 -10.53
C ALA A 98 21.40 20.47 -11.05
N GLU A 99 21.87 19.54 -10.22
CA GLU A 99 21.94 18.11 -10.54
C GLU A 99 20.56 17.54 -10.89
N ALA A 100 19.52 17.89 -10.13
CA ALA A 100 18.16 17.44 -10.43
C ALA A 100 17.65 17.97 -11.78
N SER A 101 18.02 19.21 -12.15
CA SER A 101 17.63 19.82 -13.42
C SER A 101 18.40 19.22 -14.62
N GLU A 102 19.64 18.82 -14.41
CA GLU A 102 20.43 18.07 -15.39
C GLU A 102 19.85 16.67 -15.61
N TRP A 103 19.59 15.93 -14.53
CA TRP A 103 18.93 14.64 -14.62
C TRP A 103 17.58 14.70 -15.35
N LEU A 104 16.75 15.72 -15.08
CA LEU A 104 15.48 15.92 -15.80
C LEU A 104 15.67 16.13 -17.31
N ARG A 105 16.74 16.81 -17.71
CA ARG A 105 17.09 16.98 -19.13
C ARG A 105 17.55 15.66 -19.74
N ASP A 106 18.39 14.90 -19.04
CA ASP A 106 18.88 13.59 -19.51
C ASP A 106 17.75 12.58 -19.69
N GLN A 107 16.72 12.65 -18.86
CA GLN A 107 15.51 11.81 -19.01
C GLN A 107 14.53 12.32 -20.07
N GLY A 108 14.82 13.43 -20.76
CA GLY A 108 13.91 14.05 -21.73
C GLY A 108 12.66 14.67 -21.10
N MET A 109 12.64 14.87 -19.77
CA MET A 109 11.46 15.32 -19.01
C MET A 109 11.45 16.83 -18.76
N ALA A 110 12.49 17.56 -19.17
CA ALA A 110 12.63 18.99 -18.89
C ALA A 110 11.46 19.84 -19.43
N GLN A 111 10.93 19.50 -20.61
CA GLN A 111 9.77 20.20 -21.20
C GLN A 111 8.49 19.94 -20.41
N ALA A 112 8.26 18.69 -20.00
CA ALA A 112 7.11 18.33 -19.18
C ALA A 112 7.14 19.01 -17.80
N TYR A 113 8.32 19.15 -17.20
CA TYR A 113 8.49 19.83 -15.92
C TYR A 113 8.28 21.36 -16.01
N SER A 114 8.67 21.99 -17.12
CA SER A 114 8.57 23.43 -17.33
C SER A 114 7.26 23.88 -17.99
N ALA A 115 6.44 22.93 -18.43
CA ALA A 115 5.12 23.21 -18.98
C ALA A 115 4.27 23.90 -17.92
N LYS A 116 3.82 25.13 -18.22
CA LYS A 116 2.78 25.79 -17.42
C LYS A 116 1.45 25.13 -17.75
N VAL A 117 0.85 24.47 -16.76
CA VAL A 117 -0.55 24.02 -16.78
C VAL A 117 -1.42 25.12 -16.19
#